data_AF-A0A1S1LGD4-F1
#
_entry.id   AF-A0A1S1LGD4-F1
#
_cell.length_a   1.000
_cell.length_b   1.000
_cell.length_c   1.000
_cell.angle_alpha   90.00
_cell.angle_beta   90.00
_cell.angle_gamma   90.00
#
_symmetry.space_group_name_H-M   'P 1'
#
loop_
_entity.id
_entity.type
_entity.pdbx_description
1 polymer ?
#
loop_
_entity_poly.entity_id
_entity_poly.type
_entity_poly.pdbx_seq_one_letter_code
_entity_poly.pdbx_strand_id
1 'polypeptide(L)'
;MTTQAVTDIKELVGEMPARGCEWAKFEGEPLCGSPAQWAIRVHFLVRSRMTCEVAVQNFCDEHKRELMAIPKMHKGTPCFNCGVSADALFGPVMPL
;
A
#
# COMPACT_ATOMS: atom_id res chain seq x y z
N MET A 1 31.90 32.47 22.04
CA MET A 1 31.26 31.13 22.14
C MET A 1 29.91 31.25 21.46
N THR A 2 29.78 30.73 20.24
CA THR A 2 28.53 30.67 19.49
C THR A 2 27.90 29.31 19.73
N THR A 3 26.90 29.27 20.60
CA THR A 3 26.09 28.08 20.85
C THR A 3 25.25 27.83 19.60
N GLN A 4 25.59 26.82 18.81
CA GLN A 4 24.70 26.34 17.76
C GLN A 4 23.48 25.72 18.45
N ALA A 5 22.34 26.39 18.32
CA ALA A 5 21.04 25.78 18.60
C ALA A 5 20.89 24.59 17.65
N VAL A 6 21.08 23.38 18.18
CA VAL A 6 20.63 22.17 17.51
C VAL A 6 19.11 22.20 17.64
N THR A 7 18.44 22.85 16.67
CA THR A 7 16.99 22.81 16.58
C THR A 7 16.62 21.36 16.31
N ASP A 8 15.96 20.75 17.28
CA ASP A 8 15.48 19.38 17.21
C ASP A 8 14.56 19.28 15.99
N ILE A 9 15.01 18.58 14.94
CA ILE A 9 14.30 18.49 13.64
C ILE A 9 12.86 17.97 13.85
N LYS A 10 12.59 17.27 14.95
CA LYS A 10 11.25 16.81 15.33
C LYS A 10 10.23 17.94 15.56
N GLU A 11 10.64 19.13 15.98
CA GLU A 11 9.71 20.26 16.17
C GLU A 11 9.33 20.95 14.85
N LEU A 12 10.14 20.79 13.78
CA LEU A 12 9.92 21.43 12.48
C LEU A 12 9.06 20.58 11.54
N VAL A 13 9.11 19.25 11.68
CA VAL A 13 8.26 18.33 10.92
C VAL A 13 7.13 17.92 11.85
N GLY A 14 6.11 18.78 12.00
CA GLY A 14 4.90 18.44 12.73
C GLY A 14 4.42 17.03 12.34
N GLU A 15 3.92 16.26 13.31
CA GLU A 15 3.56 14.85 13.13
C GLU A 15 2.84 14.65 11.79
N MET A 16 3.51 14.03 10.82
CA MET A 16 2.86 13.69 9.55
C MET A 16 1.68 12.80 9.94
N PRO A 17 0.43 13.19 9.61
CA PRO A 17 -0.72 12.43 10.04
C PRO A 17 -0.54 11.00 9.54
N ALA A 18 -0.63 10.04 10.46
CA ALA A 18 -0.53 8.64 10.14
C ALA A 18 -1.46 8.37 8.95
N ARG A 19 -0.88 7.91 7.84
CA ARG A 19 -1.67 7.63 6.63
C ARG A 19 -2.72 6.59 6.99
N GLY A 20 -3.96 6.79 6.54
CA GLY A 20 -5.02 5.80 6.71
C GLY A 20 -4.79 4.59 5.81
N CYS A 21 -5.35 3.45 6.19
CA CYS A 21 -5.41 2.26 5.36
C CYS A 21 -6.32 2.52 4.15
N GLU A 22 -5.77 2.35 2.95
CA GLU A 22 -6.40 2.62 1.65
C GLU A 22 -7.12 1.40 1.08
N TRP A 23 -7.30 0.33 1.88
CA TRP A 23 -8.09 -0.81 1.47
C TRP A 23 -9.56 -0.44 1.24
N ALA A 24 -10.03 -0.72 0.03
CA ALA A 24 -11.43 -0.77 -0.36
C ALA A 24 -11.67 -2.08 -1.09
N LYS A 25 -12.68 -2.85 -0.67
CA LYS A 25 -13.00 -4.15 -1.26
C LYS A 25 -13.55 -4.00 -2.68
N PHE A 26 -14.30 -2.91 -2.93
CA PHE A 26 -14.81 -2.53 -4.24
C PHE A 26 -14.61 -1.04 -4.51
N GLU A 27 -14.57 -0.68 -5.79
CA GLU A 27 -14.53 0.72 -6.22
C GLU A 27 -15.77 1.47 -5.68
N GLY A 28 -15.55 2.56 -4.95
CA GLY A 28 -16.61 3.37 -4.35
C GLY A 28 -17.00 2.99 -2.91
N GLU A 29 -16.46 1.91 -2.35
CA GLU A 29 -16.64 1.61 -0.92
C GLU A 29 -15.75 2.50 -0.03
N PRO A 30 -16.19 2.79 1.21
CA PRO A 30 -15.39 3.54 2.16
C PRO A 30 -14.07 2.83 2.47
N LEU A 31 -13.01 3.62 2.61
CA LEU A 31 -11.71 3.11 3.04
C LEU A 31 -11.79 2.61 4.48
N CYS A 32 -10.95 1.63 4.81
CA CYS A 32 -10.85 1.06 6.16
C CYS A 32 -10.66 2.12 7.28
N GLY A 33 -9.85 3.16 7.03
CA GLY A 33 -9.66 4.27 7.99
C GLY A 33 -8.77 3.95 9.21
N SER A 34 -8.35 2.70 9.41
CA SER A 34 -7.35 2.36 10.43
C SER A 34 -5.97 2.93 10.08
N PRO A 35 -5.09 3.21 11.06
CA PRO A 35 -3.73 3.66 10.77
C PRO A 35 -2.98 2.64 9.91
N ALA A 36 -2.38 3.10 8.81
CA ALA A 36 -1.53 2.28 7.98
C ALA A 36 -0.16 2.10 8.66
N GLN A 37 0.43 0.93 8.44
CA GLN A 37 1.75 0.54 8.94
C GLN A 37 2.67 0.09 7.79
N TRP A 38 2.12 -0.05 6.58
CA TRP A 38 2.81 -0.63 5.43
C TRP A 38 2.50 0.12 4.15
N ALA A 39 3.51 0.38 3.34
CA ALA A 39 3.37 0.75 1.93
C ALA A 39 3.62 -0.49 1.06
N ILE A 40 2.67 -0.79 0.17
CA ILE A 40 2.72 -1.98 -0.68
C ILE A 40 2.50 -1.53 -2.13
N ARG A 41 3.38 -1.96 -3.04
CA ARG A 41 3.12 -1.87 -4.48
C ARG A 41 2.07 -2.92 -4.84
N VAL A 42 0.96 -2.47 -5.42
CA VAL A 42 -0.22 -3.26 -5.77
C VAL A 42 -0.44 -3.19 -7.28
N HIS A 43 -0.63 -4.36 -7.90
CA HIS A 43 -1.09 -4.51 -9.27
C HIS A 43 -2.60 -4.80 -9.28
N PHE A 44 -3.37 -4.00 -10.01
CA PHE A 44 -4.83 -4.14 -10.09
C PHE A 44 -5.35 -3.83 -11.50
N LEU A 45 -6.57 -4.27 -11.78
CA LEU A 45 -7.28 -4.00 -13.03
C LEU A 45 -8.18 -2.77 -12.85
N VAL A 46 -7.93 -1.72 -13.62
CA VAL A 46 -8.86 -0.58 -13.75
C VAL A 46 -9.96 -0.99 -14.72
N ARG A 47 -11.11 -1.40 -14.17
CA ARG A 47 -12.22 -1.97 -14.96
C ARG A 47 -12.77 -1.00 -16.01
N SER A 48 -12.83 0.29 -15.70
CA SER A 48 -13.34 1.32 -16.62
C SER A 48 -12.52 1.45 -17.90
N ARG A 49 -11.23 1.07 -17.87
CA ARG A 49 -10.31 1.14 -19.01
C ARG A 49 -9.87 -0.23 -19.52
N MET A 50 -10.20 -1.31 -18.81
CA MET A 50 -9.68 -2.65 -19.04
C MET A 50 -8.14 -2.70 -19.08
N THR A 51 -7.48 -1.86 -18.28
CA THR A 51 -6.02 -1.77 -18.20
C THR A 51 -5.52 -2.17 -16.83
N CYS A 52 -4.40 -2.89 -16.80
CA CYS A 52 -3.68 -3.15 -15.56
C CYS A 52 -2.84 -1.94 -15.18
N GLU A 53 -2.94 -1.53 -13.92
CA GLU A 53 -2.15 -0.45 -13.35
C GLU A 53 -1.43 -0.95 -12.10
N VAL A 54 -0.39 -0.20 -11.73
CA VAL A 54 0.44 -0.47 -10.57
C VAL A 54 0.51 0.82 -9.77
N ALA A 55 0.16 0.75 -8.49
CA ALA A 55 0.28 1.88 -7.57
C ALA A 55 0.87 1.43 -6.24
N VAL A 56 1.39 2.37 -5.46
CA VAL A 56 1.74 2.13 -4.06
C VAL A 56 0.57 2.59 -3.21
N GLN A 57 0.06 1.70 -2.36
CA GLN A 57 -1.03 1.96 -1.43
C GLN A 57 -0.61 1.62 0.01
N ASN A 58 -1.25 2.26 0.99
CA ASN A 58 -0.95 2.14 2.41
C ASN A 58 -1.96 1.21 3.11
N PHE A 59 -1.48 0.28 3.93
CA PHE A 59 -2.32 -0.75 4.56
C PHE A 59 -2.04 -0.89 6.06
N CYS A 60 -3.07 -1.24 6.83
CA CYS A 60 -2.92 -1.76 8.19
C CYS A 60 -2.45 -3.22 8.18
N ASP A 61 -2.11 -3.77 9.34
CA ASP A 61 -1.64 -5.17 9.48
C ASP A 61 -2.64 -6.20 8.95
N GLU A 62 -3.94 -5.97 9.18
CA GLU A 62 -5.00 -6.86 8.75
C GLU A 62 -5.08 -6.95 7.22
N HIS A 63 -5.22 -5.81 6.55
CA HIS A 63 -5.34 -5.79 5.09
C HIS A 63 -4.02 -6.15 4.39
N LYS A 64 -2.86 -5.89 5.00
CA LYS A 64 -1.59 -6.48 4.53
C LYS A 64 -1.67 -8.01 4.53
N ARG A 65 -2.15 -8.62 5.61
CA ARG A 65 -2.24 -10.09 5.72
C ARG A 65 -3.20 -10.66 4.67
N GLU A 66 -4.35 -10.03 4.45
CA GLU A 66 -5.30 -10.43 3.41
C GLU A 66 -4.67 -10.35 2.01
N LEU A 67 -4.05 -9.21 1.69
CA LEU A 67 -3.34 -9.01 0.42
C LEU A 67 -2.28 -10.07 0.16
N MET A 68 -1.46 -10.37 1.17
CA MET A 68 -0.37 -11.35 1.04
C MET A 68 -0.87 -12.80 0.98
N ALA A 69 -2.15 -13.07 1.28
CA ALA A 69 -2.75 -14.37 1.08
C ALA A 69 -3.15 -14.61 -0.39
N ILE A 70 -3.47 -13.56 -1.14
CA ILE A 70 -3.94 -13.67 -2.54
C ILE A 70 -2.94 -14.38 -3.45
N PRO A 71 -1.63 -14.02 -3.50
CA PRO A 71 -0.66 -14.74 -4.32
C PRO A 71 -0.54 -16.22 -3.97
N LYS A 72 -0.68 -16.55 -2.68
CA LYS A 72 -0.61 -17.93 -2.21
C LYS A 72 -1.81 -18.75 -2.70
N MET A 73 -3.01 -18.15 -2.70
CA MET A 73 -4.23 -18.78 -3.20
C MET A 73 -4.23 -18.96 -4.72
N HIS A 74 -3.57 -18.06 -5.46
CA HIS A 74 -3.52 -18.05 -6.92
C HIS A 74 -2.15 -18.44 -7.49
N LYS A 75 -1.34 -19.19 -6.73
CA LYS A 75 0.02 -19.55 -7.14
C LYS A 75 0.01 -20.22 -8.52
N GLY A 76 0.82 -19.68 -9.44
CA GLY A 76 0.93 -20.17 -10.81
C GLY A 76 -0.17 -19.68 -11.77
N THR A 77 -1.17 -18.95 -11.28
CA THR A 77 -2.20 -18.32 -12.11
C THR A 77 -1.81 -16.88 -12.40
N PRO A 78 -1.49 -16.52 -13.65
CA PRO A 78 -1.17 -15.14 -14.00
C PRO A 78 -2.43 -14.26 -14.01
N CYS A 79 -2.23 -12.94 -13.96
CA CYS A 79 -3.27 -11.97 -14.22
C CYS A 79 -3.85 -12.20 -15.63
N PHE A 80 -5.17 -12.37 -15.70
CA PHE A 80 -5.87 -12.64 -16.96
C PHE A 80 -5.67 -11.55 -18.02
N ASN A 81 -5.47 -10.29 -17.62
CA ASN A 81 -5.40 -9.16 -18.54
C ASN A 81 -3.98 -8.91 -19.10
N CYS A 82 -2.94 -9.10 -18.29
CA CYS A 82 -1.56 -8.71 -18.66
C CYS A 82 -0.52 -9.84 -18.50
N GLY A 83 -0.92 -11.01 -17.99
CA GLY A 83 -0.02 -12.16 -17.84
C GLY A 83 0.95 -12.09 -16.66
N VAL A 84 0.93 -11.02 -15.85
CA VAL A 84 1.80 -10.88 -14.66
C VAL A 84 1.52 -12.02 -13.68
N SER A 85 2.58 -12.69 -13.21
CA SER A 85 2.45 -13.78 -12.23
C SER A 85 1.76 -13.33 -10.93
N ALA A 86 0.96 -14.20 -10.32
CA ALA A 86 0.36 -13.97 -9.01
C ALA A 86 1.39 -13.53 -7.94
N ASP A 87 2.59 -14.09 -7.98
CA ASP A 87 3.68 -13.77 -7.04
C ASP A 87 4.20 -12.33 -7.18
N ALA A 88 3.90 -11.65 -8.30
CA ALA A 88 4.31 -10.28 -8.59
C ALA A 88 3.15 -9.27 -8.47
N LEU A 89 1.96 -9.71 -8.03
CA LEU A 89 0.80 -8.83 -7.86
C LEU A 89 0.97 -7.84 -6.70
N PHE A 90 1.65 -8.26 -5.63
CA PHE A 90 1.88 -7.43 -4.46
C PHE A 90 3.35 -7.48 -4.07
N GLY A 91 3.88 -6.33 -3.71
CA GLY A 91 5.27 -6.19 -3.31
C GLY A 91 6.09 -5.32 -4.27
N PRO A 92 7.20 -4.72 -3.79
CA PRO A 92 7.75 -4.86 -2.44
C PRO A 92 6.85 -4.28 -1.34
N VAL A 93 6.99 -4.81 -0.11
CA VAL A 93 6.28 -4.39 1.10
C VAL A 93 7.27 -3.65 1.98
N MET A 94 6.97 -2.41 2.34
CA MET A 94 7.84 -1.56 3.16
C MET A 94 7.07 -1.09 4.41
N PRO A 95 7.68 -1.07 5.60
CA PRO A 95 7.09 -0.41 6.77
C PRO A 95 7.01 1.11 6.55
N LEU A 96 6.01 1.76 7.17
CA LEU A 96 5.83 3.22 7.18
C LEU A 96 6.50 3.89 8.39
#